data_AF-A0A8T7CWS2-F1
#
_entry.id   AF-A0A8T7CWS2-F1
#
_cell.length_a   1.000
_cell.length_b   1.000
_cell.length_c   1.000
_cell.angle_alpha   90.00
_cell.angle_beta   90.00
_cell.angle_gamma   90.00
#
_symmetry.space_group_name_H-M   'P 1'
#
loop_
_entity.id
_entity.type
_entity.pdbx_description
1 polymer ?
#
loop_
_entity_poly.entity_id
_entity_poly.type
_entity_poly.pdbx_seq_one_letter_code
_entity_poly.pdbx_strand_id
1 'polypeptide(L)'
;MSSQKVTNKQTGGDWRLKLGIVILLLSIILPVAGVPVVTSLELSATMATTFSAALLITAEILGIVAIAVMGKSGFALIKNSVFGFLKQYGPPDHVSRLRYNVGLIMFATPLVFALISGYAADLIPGFIENPLPYAIAGDITLILSLFVLGGDFWDKVQALFLYDAKVMIDK
;
A
#
# COMPACT_ATOMS: atom_id res chain seq x y z
N MET A 1 46.44 -28.51 -7.01
CA MET A 1 45.07 -28.62 -6.46
C MET A 1 44.62 -27.21 -6.07
N SER A 2 44.15 -26.35 -6.99
CA SER A 2 42.79 -26.24 -7.55
C SER A 2 41.66 -26.40 -6.52
N SER A 3 41.09 -25.28 -6.07
CA SER A 3 39.63 -25.11 -6.04
C SER A 3 39.19 -23.65 -5.87
N GLN A 4 38.67 -23.14 -6.99
CA GLN A 4 37.45 -22.34 -7.11
C GLN A 4 37.45 -20.88 -6.62
N LYS A 5 37.91 -20.04 -7.55
CA LYS A 5 37.20 -18.82 -8.01
C LYS A 5 35.67 -18.92 -7.78
N VAL A 6 35.15 -18.17 -6.82
CA VAL A 6 33.74 -17.74 -6.85
C VAL A 6 33.67 -16.54 -7.78
N THR A 7 33.65 -16.80 -9.08
CA THR A 7 33.21 -15.83 -10.08
C THR A 7 31.70 -15.73 -10.01
N ASN A 8 31.15 -14.84 -9.18
CA ASN A 8 29.77 -14.40 -9.36
C ASN A 8 29.73 -13.30 -10.43
N LYS A 9 29.79 -13.73 -11.69
CA LYS A 9 29.53 -12.89 -12.84
C LYS A 9 28.07 -13.06 -13.24
N GLN A 10 27.21 -12.20 -12.71
CA GLN A 10 25.93 -11.84 -13.35
C GLN A 10 25.88 -10.33 -13.60
N THR A 11 26.84 -9.82 -14.38
CA THR A 11 26.95 -8.39 -14.75
C THR A 11 26.32 -8.10 -16.12
N GLY A 12 25.17 -8.71 -16.42
CA GLY A 12 24.43 -8.53 -17.68
C GLY A 12 22.98 -8.00 -17.53
N GLY A 13 22.48 -7.85 -16.30
CA GLY A 13 21.07 -7.47 -16.03
C GLY A 13 20.85 -6.41 -14.96
N ASP A 14 21.92 -5.89 -14.35
CA ASP A 14 21.85 -5.02 -13.17
C ASP A 14 21.36 -3.59 -13.50
N TRP A 15 21.72 -3.04 -14.67
CA TRP A 15 21.33 -1.67 -15.04
C TRP A 15 19.85 -1.55 -15.39
N ARG A 16 19.26 -2.53 -16.08
CA ARG A 16 17.84 -2.55 -16.44
C ARG A 16 16.96 -2.70 -15.20
N LEU A 17 17.40 -3.52 -14.25
CA LEU A 17 16.75 -3.68 -12.97
C LEU A 17 16.80 -2.38 -12.16
N LYS A 18 17.99 -1.81 -11.97
CA LYS A 18 18.16 -0.53 -11.25
C LYS A 18 17.35 0.59 -11.88
N LEU A 19 17.41 0.71 -13.21
CA LEU A 19 16.68 1.74 -13.94
C LEU A 19 15.17 1.54 -13.82
N GLY A 20 14.68 0.31 -13.95
CA GLY A 20 13.27 0.04 -13.74
C GLY A 20 12.80 0.31 -12.32
N ILE A 21 13.59 -0.03 -11.29
CA ILE A 21 13.28 0.33 -9.89
C ILE A 21 13.21 1.85 -9.73
N VAL A 22 14.14 2.61 -10.33
CA VAL A 22 14.10 4.07 -10.30
C VAL A 22 12.84 4.62 -10.97
N ILE A 23 12.46 4.10 -12.14
CA ILE A 23 11.22 4.50 -12.83
C ILE A 23 10.00 4.16 -11.96
N LEU A 24 9.97 2.99 -11.32
CA LEU A 24 8.87 2.56 -10.46
C LEU A 24 8.76 3.42 -9.19
N LEU A 25 9.88 3.79 -8.58
CA LEU A 25 9.87 4.70 -7.45
C LEU A 25 9.44 6.10 -7.89
N LEU A 26 9.91 6.56 -9.05
CA LEU A 26 9.51 7.83 -9.64
C LEU A 26 8.00 7.86 -9.92
N SER A 27 7.42 6.79 -10.45
CA SER A 27 5.98 6.72 -10.70
C SER A 27 5.15 6.86 -9.42
N ILE A 28 5.66 6.42 -8.27
CA ILE A 28 4.93 6.56 -6.99
C ILE A 28 5.19 7.95 -6.38
N ILE A 29 6.44 8.40 -6.36
CA ILE A 29 6.82 9.67 -5.73
C ILE A 29 6.21 10.87 -6.46
N LEU A 30 6.14 10.80 -7.80
CA LEU A 30 5.67 11.90 -8.63
C LEU A 30 4.24 12.36 -8.30
N PRO A 31 3.21 11.49 -8.22
CA PRO A 31 1.87 11.91 -7.82
C PRO A 31 1.78 12.21 -6.31
N VAL A 32 2.44 11.42 -5.46
CA VAL A 32 2.38 11.58 -3.99
C VAL A 32 2.92 12.95 -3.55
N ALA A 33 4.02 13.41 -4.14
CA ALA A 33 4.57 14.73 -3.85
C ALA A 33 4.03 15.81 -4.80
N GLY A 34 3.85 15.48 -6.08
CA GLY A 34 3.48 16.44 -7.12
C GLY A 34 2.06 16.95 -6.99
N VAL A 35 1.08 16.11 -6.62
CA VAL A 35 -0.31 16.57 -6.45
C VAL A 35 -0.43 17.62 -5.33
N PRO A 36 0.09 17.38 -4.10
CA PRO A 36 0.12 18.42 -3.06
C PRO A 36 0.82 19.70 -3.50
N VAL A 37 1.95 19.59 -4.22
CA VAL A 37 2.67 20.76 -4.75
C VAL A 37 1.78 21.54 -5.71
N VAL A 38 1.16 20.88 -6.69
CA VAL A 38 0.26 21.54 -7.65
C VAL A 38 -0.94 22.20 -6.97
N THR A 39 -1.49 21.57 -5.93
CA THR A 39 -2.61 22.15 -5.16
C THR A 39 -2.20 23.28 -4.23
N SER A 40 -0.94 23.34 -3.83
CA SER A 40 -0.39 24.43 -2.99
C SER A 40 0.00 25.66 -3.82
N LEU A 41 0.12 25.53 -5.14
CA LEU A 41 0.28 26.66 -6.03
C LEU A 41 -1.07 27.38 -6.18
N GLU A 42 -1.06 28.72 -6.22
CA GLU A 42 -2.25 29.56 -6.44
C GLU A 42 -2.77 29.50 -7.90
N LEU A 43 -2.85 28.28 -8.46
CA LEU A 43 -3.38 28.02 -9.78
C LEU A 43 -4.90 28.06 -9.76
N SER A 44 -5.53 28.33 -10.91
CA SER A 44 -6.97 28.17 -11.04
C SER A 44 -7.37 26.71 -10.82
N ALA A 45 -8.56 26.48 -10.26
CA ALA A 45 -9.06 25.13 -9.95
C ALA A 45 -9.00 24.19 -11.17
N THR A 46 -9.33 24.71 -12.35
CA THR A 46 -9.24 23.98 -13.63
C THR A 46 -7.82 23.52 -13.93
N MET A 47 -6.82 24.38 -13.75
CA MET A 47 -5.42 24.05 -14.01
C MET A 47 -4.88 23.06 -12.97
N ALA A 48 -5.14 23.29 -11.68
CA ALA A 48 -4.70 22.39 -10.62
C ALA A 48 -5.25 20.96 -10.79
N THR A 49 -6.53 20.86 -11.14
CA THR A 49 -7.18 19.56 -11.42
C THR A 49 -6.59 18.89 -12.65
N THR A 50 -6.38 19.65 -13.73
CA THR A 50 -5.80 19.13 -14.99
C THR A 50 -4.39 18.59 -14.78
N PHE A 51 -3.53 19.34 -14.10
CA PHE A 51 -2.16 18.91 -13.80
C PHE A 51 -2.13 17.72 -12.84
N SER A 52 -2.99 17.70 -11.81
CA SER A 52 -3.08 16.58 -10.87
C SER A 52 -3.51 15.29 -11.59
N ALA A 53 -4.52 15.38 -12.46
CA ALA A 53 -4.96 14.25 -13.28
C ALA A 53 -3.87 13.77 -14.25
N ALA A 54 -3.17 14.71 -14.91
CA ALA A 54 -2.06 14.38 -15.80
C ALA A 54 -0.89 13.70 -15.07
N LEU A 55 -0.56 14.14 -13.86
CA LEU A 55 0.46 13.51 -13.01
C LEU A 55 0.08 12.06 -12.66
N LEU A 56 -1.17 11.82 -12.28
CA LEU A 56 -1.66 10.47 -11.95
C LEU A 56 -1.62 9.53 -13.17
N ILE A 57 -2.05 10.00 -14.34
CA ILE A 57 -1.99 9.19 -15.57
C ILE A 57 -0.54 8.90 -15.97
N THR A 58 0.33 9.91 -15.85
CA THR A 58 1.76 9.78 -16.18
C THR A 58 2.46 8.77 -15.26
N ALA A 59 2.12 8.80 -13.97
CA ALA A 59 2.59 7.82 -13.00
C ALA A 59 2.23 6.39 -13.39
N GLU A 60 0.97 6.15 -13.77
CA GLU A 60 0.52 4.80 -14.15
C GLU A 60 1.30 4.27 -15.37
N ILE A 61 1.48 5.12 -16.38
CA ILE A 61 2.26 4.78 -17.58
C ILE A 61 3.71 4.47 -17.21
N LEU A 62 4.34 5.29 -16.36
CA LEU A 62 5.70 5.06 -15.88
C LEU A 62 5.82 3.73 -15.13
N GLY A 63 4.84 3.36 -14.30
CA GLY A 63 4.81 2.08 -13.58
C GLY A 63 4.79 0.89 -14.55
N ILE A 64 3.98 0.94 -15.60
CA ILE A 64 3.92 -0.10 -16.64
C ILE A 64 5.26 -0.17 -17.39
N VAL A 65 5.81 0.98 -17.78
CA VAL A 65 7.12 1.06 -18.45
C VAL A 65 8.22 0.50 -17.56
N ALA A 66 8.20 0.78 -16.25
CA ALA A 66 9.15 0.25 -15.29
C ALA A 66 9.15 -1.29 -15.31
N ILE A 67 7.96 -1.91 -15.23
CA ILE A 67 7.83 -3.37 -15.28
C ILE A 67 8.33 -3.92 -16.62
N ALA A 68 8.01 -3.27 -17.73
CA ALA A 68 8.46 -3.67 -19.06
C ALA A 68 9.99 -3.59 -19.21
N VAL A 69 10.63 -2.55 -18.66
CA VAL A 69 12.09 -2.36 -18.67
C VAL A 69 12.79 -3.42 -17.83
N MET A 70 12.26 -3.72 -16.63
CA MET A 70 12.77 -4.75 -15.71
C MET A 70 12.64 -6.16 -16.26
N GLY A 71 11.57 -6.42 -17.01
CA GLY A 71 11.24 -7.75 -17.53
C GLY A 71 10.86 -8.76 -16.44
N LYS A 72 10.65 -10.02 -16.85
CA LYS A 72 10.17 -11.10 -15.96
C LYS A 72 11.08 -11.34 -14.76
N SER A 73 12.40 -11.27 -14.95
CA SER A 73 13.38 -11.49 -13.88
C SER A 73 13.33 -10.38 -12.82
N GLY A 74 13.22 -9.11 -13.22
CA GLY A 74 13.11 -8.00 -12.28
C GLY A 74 11.78 -7.96 -11.53
N PHE A 75 10.66 -8.26 -12.20
CA PHE A 75 9.37 -8.40 -11.55
C PHE A 75 9.38 -9.53 -10.50
N ALA A 76 10.00 -10.66 -10.81
CA ALA A 76 10.12 -11.77 -9.86
C ALA A 76 10.94 -11.38 -8.61
N LEU A 77 11.98 -10.55 -8.75
CA LEU A 77 12.76 -10.05 -7.62
C LEU A 77 11.92 -9.14 -6.71
N ILE A 78 11.16 -8.19 -7.28
CA ILE A 78 10.28 -7.32 -6.51
C ILE A 78 9.23 -8.17 -5.79
N LYS A 79 8.57 -9.09 -6.51
CA LYS A 79 7.59 -10.00 -5.94
C LYS A 79 8.18 -10.78 -4.76
N ASN A 80 9.34 -11.41 -4.94
CA ASN A 80 9.96 -12.20 -3.88
C ASN A 80 10.39 -11.34 -2.69
N SER A 81 10.84 -10.11 -2.92
CA SER A 81 11.20 -9.17 -1.85
C SER A 81 9.97 -8.75 -1.04
N VAL A 82 8.86 -8.39 -1.71
CA VAL A 82 7.61 -8.00 -1.07
C VAL A 82 6.99 -9.16 -0.30
N PHE A 83 6.88 -10.34 -0.90
CA PHE A 83 6.37 -11.54 -0.23
C PHE A 83 7.30 -12.03 0.89
N GLY A 84 8.61 -11.88 0.73
CA GLY A 84 9.59 -12.20 1.77
C GLY A 84 9.43 -11.28 2.98
N PHE A 85 9.30 -9.97 2.74
CA PHE A 85 9.04 -8.98 3.79
C PHE A 85 7.70 -9.27 4.50
N LEU A 86 6.63 -9.54 3.75
CA LEU A 86 5.33 -9.91 4.31
C LEU A 86 5.39 -11.18 5.17
N LYS A 87 6.20 -12.18 4.80
CA LYS A 87 6.39 -13.38 5.61
C LYS A 87 7.26 -13.15 6.86
N GLN A 88 8.26 -12.29 6.76
CA GLN A 88 9.17 -12.00 7.87
C GLN A 88 8.53 -11.10 8.93
N TYR A 89 7.73 -10.12 8.51
CA TYR A 89 7.01 -9.19 9.38
C TYR A 89 5.51 -9.55 9.49
N GLY A 90 5.15 -10.75 9.03
CA GLY A 90 3.79 -11.26 9.07
C GLY A 90 3.31 -11.34 10.52
N PRO A 91 2.09 -10.86 10.82
CA PRO A 91 1.60 -10.85 12.18
C PRO A 91 1.35 -12.29 12.67
N PRO A 92 1.54 -12.58 13.98
CA PRO A 92 1.37 -13.92 14.53
C PRO A 92 0.04 -14.58 14.12
N ASP A 93 0.09 -15.87 13.78
CA ASP A 93 -1.07 -16.63 13.30
C ASP A 93 -2.22 -16.55 14.30
N HIS A 94 -2.00 -17.04 15.54
CA HIS A 94 -2.98 -16.96 16.61
C HIS A 94 -2.77 -15.73 17.51
N VAL A 95 -3.85 -14.99 17.74
CA VAL A 95 -3.90 -13.83 18.65
C VAL A 95 -4.83 -14.09 19.83
N SER A 96 -4.53 -13.51 21.00
CA SER A 96 -5.40 -13.62 22.16
C SER A 96 -6.74 -12.90 21.92
N ARG A 97 -7.81 -13.32 22.62
CA ARG A 97 -9.15 -12.70 22.50
C ARG A 97 -9.14 -11.19 22.71
N LEU A 98 -8.32 -10.72 23.67
CA LEU A 98 -8.18 -9.29 23.96
C LEU A 98 -7.56 -8.55 22.76
N ARG A 99 -6.47 -9.08 22.21
CA ARG A 99 -5.78 -8.51 21.04
C ARG A 99 -6.69 -8.52 19.80
N TYR A 100 -7.44 -9.61 19.59
CA TYR A 100 -8.44 -9.70 18.52
C TYR A 100 -9.51 -8.61 18.64
N ASN A 101 -10.12 -8.45 19.81
CA ASN A 101 -11.19 -7.46 20.01
C ASN A 101 -10.68 -6.03 19.85
N VAL A 102 -9.51 -5.71 20.42
CA VAL A 102 -8.88 -4.39 20.26
C VAL A 102 -8.55 -4.12 18.81
N GLY A 103 -7.95 -5.08 18.12
CA GLY A 103 -7.64 -4.98 16.69
C GLY A 103 -8.90 -4.80 15.84
N LEU A 104 -9.99 -5.49 16.16
CA LEU A 104 -11.26 -5.38 15.45
C LEU A 104 -11.88 -3.98 15.62
N ILE A 105 -11.84 -3.42 16.84
CA ILE A 105 -12.29 -2.05 17.10
C ILE A 105 -11.41 -1.07 16.30
N MET A 106 -10.08 -1.21 16.38
CA MET A 106 -9.15 -0.37 15.61
C MET A 106 -9.35 -0.48 14.09
N PHE A 107 -9.76 -1.63 13.58
CA PHE A 107 -10.06 -1.85 12.15
C PHE A 107 -11.39 -1.23 11.74
N ALA A 108 -12.42 -1.39 12.58
CA ALA A 108 -13.76 -0.89 12.31
C ALA A 108 -13.87 0.63 12.45
N THR A 109 -13.15 1.23 13.41
CA THR A 109 -13.17 2.68 13.66
C THR A 109 -12.88 3.53 12.41
N PRO A 110 -11.75 3.36 11.69
CA PRO A 110 -11.46 4.16 10.49
C PRO A 110 -12.46 3.88 9.36
N LEU A 111 -12.97 2.65 9.22
CA LEU A 111 -14.01 2.32 8.22
C LEU A 111 -15.32 3.06 8.48
N VAL A 112 -15.81 2.99 9.72
CA VAL A 112 -17.03 3.67 10.15
C VAL A 112 -16.85 5.18 10.09
N PHE A 113 -15.68 5.68 10.50
CA PHE A 113 -15.34 7.09 10.41
C PHE A 113 -15.37 7.58 8.96
N ALA A 114 -14.76 6.85 8.02
CA ALA A 114 -14.77 7.19 6.60
C ALA A 114 -16.20 7.26 6.05
N LEU A 115 -17.06 6.30 6.39
CA LEU A 115 -18.47 6.31 6.00
C LEU A 115 -19.23 7.50 6.58
N ILE A 116 -19.09 7.75 7.89
CA ILE A 116 -19.78 8.86 8.56
C ILE A 116 -19.29 10.22 8.04
N SER A 117 -17.99 10.37 7.79
CA SER A 117 -17.42 11.61 7.27
C SER A 117 -18.03 12.03 5.93
N GLY A 118 -18.45 11.08 5.09
CA GLY A 118 -19.14 11.42 3.83
C GLY A 118 -20.49 12.11 4.00
N TYR A 119 -21.14 11.96 5.16
CA TYR A 119 -22.49 12.48 5.41
C TYR A 119 -22.54 13.54 6.52
N ALA A 120 -21.61 13.49 7.46
CA ALA A 120 -21.63 14.25 8.71
C ALA A 120 -20.31 14.99 8.98
N ALA A 121 -19.50 15.25 7.94
CA ALA A 121 -18.24 16.00 8.08
C ALA A 121 -18.41 17.34 8.81
N ASP A 122 -19.54 18.02 8.59
CA ASP A 122 -19.85 19.32 9.21
C ASP A 122 -20.06 19.24 10.72
N LEU A 123 -20.38 18.06 11.27
CA LEU A 123 -20.55 17.85 12.71
C LEU A 123 -19.23 17.65 13.44
N ILE A 124 -18.11 17.44 12.72
CA ILE A 124 -16.81 17.14 13.32
C ILE A 124 -15.98 18.44 13.35
N PRO A 125 -15.75 19.04 14.54
CA PRO A 125 -15.00 20.29 14.64
C PRO A 125 -13.57 20.10 14.11
N GLY A 126 -13.14 20.99 13.21
CA GLY A 126 -11.78 20.98 12.65
C GLY A 126 -11.49 19.92 11.58
N PHE A 127 -12.45 19.08 11.21
CA PHE A 127 -12.28 18.09 10.14
C PHE A 127 -12.24 18.74 8.74
N ILE A 128 -13.16 19.67 8.48
CA ILE A 128 -13.23 20.41 7.21
C ILE A 128 -11.99 21.31 7.00
N GLU A 129 -11.49 21.90 8.09
CA GLU A 129 -10.36 22.83 8.03
C GLU A 129 -9.03 22.13 7.72
N ASN A 130 -8.84 20.92 8.25
CA ASN A 130 -7.60 20.14 8.06
C ASN A 130 -7.93 18.64 7.88
N PRO A 131 -8.41 18.21 6.71
CA PRO A 131 -8.83 16.82 6.49
C PRO A 131 -7.64 15.85 6.38
N LEU A 132 -6.47 16.32 5.94
CA LEU A 132 -5.29 15.49 5.68
C LEU A 132 -4.78 14.72 6.92
N PRO A 133 -4.58 15.35 8.09
CA PRO A 133 -4.20 14.64 9.31
C PRO A 133 -5.15 13.50 9.69
N TYR A 134 -6.47 13.70 9.54
CA TYR A 134 -7.46 12.68 9.87
C TYR A 134 -7.41 11.50 8.89
N ALA A 135 -7.21 11.77 7.59
CA ALA A 135 -7.03 10.74 6.58
C ALA A 135 -5.77 9.89 6.88
N ILE A 136 -4.63 10.55 7.11
CA ILE A 136 -3.36 9.86 7.42
C ILE A 136 -3.48 9.04 8.71
N ALA A 137 -4.08 9.61 9.76
CA ALA A 137 -4.28 8.90 11.02
C ALA A 137 -5.21 7.69 10.86
N GLY A 138 -6.27 7.82 10.06
CA GLY A 138 -7.18 6.74 9.71
C GLY A 138 -6.47 5.60 8.99
N ASP A 139 -5.68 5.93 7.96
CA ASP A 139 -4.92 4.96 7.17
C ASP A 139 -3.88 4.22 8.02
N ILE A 140 -3.12 4.95 8.84
CA ILE A 140 -2.14 4.35 9.77
C ILE A 140 -2.85 3.41 10.76
N THR A 141 -3.97 3.86 11.33
CA THR A 141 -4.74 3.06 12.29
C THR A 141 -5.28 1.78 11.63
N LEU A 142 -5.80 1.89 10.41
CA LEU A 142 -6.29 0.77 9.61
C LEU A 142 -5.16 -0.24 9.34
N ILE A 143 -3.99 0.23 8.88
CA ILE A 143 -2.84 -0.64 8.62
C ILE A 143 -2.39 -1.34 9.90
N LEU A 144 -2.20 -0.60 11.00
CA LEU A 144 -1.79 -1.16 12.28
C LEU A 144 -2.80 -2.17 12.81
N SER A 145 -4.10 -1.94 12.61
CA SER A 145 -5.14 -2.86 13.04
C SER A 145 -5.02 -4.25 12.41
N LEU A 146 -4.59 -4.33 11.13
CA LEU A 146 -4.34 -5.61 10.46
C LEU A 146 -3.19 -6.38 11.11
N PHE A 147 -2.12 -5.69 11.50
CA PHE A 147 -1.02 -6.32 12.26
C PHE A 147 -1.46 -6.76 13.66
N VAL A 148 -2.30 -5.97 14.33
CA VAL A 148 -2.87 -6.33 15.64
C VAL A 148 -3.79 -7.54 15.50
N LEU A 149 -4.59 -7.63 14.45
CA LEU A 149 -5.56 -8.71 14.23
C LEU A 149 -4.93 -10.07 13.90
N GLY A 150 -3.72 -10.12 13.35
CA GLY A 150 -3.02 -11.39 13.11
C GLY A 150 -3.31 -12.04 11.77
N GLY A 151 -2.62 -13.15 11.50
CA GLY A 151 -2.78 -13.96 10.29
C GLY A 151 -4.18 -14.55 10.16
N ASP A 152 -4.73 -15.10 11.26
CA ASP A 152 -6.08 -15.72 11.27
C ASP A 152 -7.19 -14.77 10.78
N PHE A 153 -7.04 -13.46 11.04
CA PHE A 153 -8.01 -12.48 10.56
C PHE A 153 -7.91 -12.28 9.05
N TRP A 154 -6.69 -12.24 8.51
CA TRP A 154 -6.47 -12.15 7.08
C TRP A 154 -7.10 -13.34 6.33
N ASP A 155 -6.98 -14.55 6.87
CA ASP A 155 -7.62 -15.74 6.30
C ASP A 155 -9.15 -15.61 6.25
N LYS A 156 -9.77 -14.98 7.25
CA LYS A 156 -11.21 -14.67 7.25
C LYS A 156 -11.58 -13.65 6.19
N VAL A 157 -10.76 -12.59 6.03
CA VAL A 157 -10.96 -11.58 4.98
C VAL A 157 -10.83 -12.21 3.60
N GLN A 158 -9.82 -13.06 3.39
CA GLN A 158 -9.64 -13.79 2.14
C GLN A 158 -10.81 -14.74 1.87
N ALA A 159 -11.28 -15.46 2.90
CA ALA A 159 -12.42 -16.37 2.80
C ALA A 159 -13.70 -15.65 2.36
N LEU A 160 -13.88 -14.37 2.71
CA LEU A 160 -15.03 -13.57 2.27
C LEU A 160 -15.14 -13.46 0.73
N PHE A 161 -14.01 -13.53 0.02
CA PHE A 161 -13.96 -13.47 -1.45
C PHE A 161 -13.97 -14.84 -2.13
N LEU A 162 -13.93 -15.93 -1.35
CA LEU A 162 -14.02 -17.30 -1.85
C LEU A 162 -15.46 -17.79 -1.72
N TYR A 163 -16.13 -18.03 -2.86
CA TYR A 163 -17.54 -18.43 -2.87
C TYR A 163 -17.83 -19.69 -2.03
N ASP A 164 -16.93 -20.68 -2.10
CA ASP A 164 -17.11 -21.96 -1.40
C ASP A 164 -16.73 -21.92 0.09
N ALA A 165 -16.21 -20.78 0.58
CA ALA A 165 -15.80 -20.67 1.96
C ALA A 165 -17.01 -20.72 2.90
N LYS A 166 -16.94 -21.58 3.92
CA LYS A 166 -17.95 -21.71 4.97
C LYS A 166 -17.32 -21.41 6.33
N VAL A 167 -18.00 -20.59 7.11
CA VAL A 167 -17.61 -20.32 8.49
C VAL A 167 -18.08 -21.48 9.37
N MET A 168 -17.15 -22.19 10.01
CA MET A 168 -17.50 -23.16 11.05
C MET A 168 -17.60 -22.42 12.39
N ILE A 169 -18.81 -22.40 12.96
CA ILE A 169 -19.06 -21.85 14.29
C ILE A 169 -19.07 -23.04 15.26
N ASP A 170 -18.00 -23.20 16.03
CA ASP A 170 -17.97 -24.15 17.14
C ASP A 170 -18.70 -23.53 18.33
N LYS A 171 -19.61 -24.29 18.95
CA LYS A 171 -20.62 -23.78 19.89
C LYS A 171 -20.25 -24.08 21.34
#